data_AF-A0A926EM50-F1
#
_entry.id   AF-A0A926EM50-F1
#
_cell.length_a   1.000
_cell.length_b   1.000
_cell.length_c   1.000
_cell.angle_alpha   90.00
_cell.angle_beta   90.00
_cell.angle_gamma   90.00
#
_symmetry.space_group_name_H-M   'P 1'
#
loop_
_entity.id
_entity.type
_entity.pdbx_description
1 polymer ?
#
loop_
_entity_poly.entity_id
_entity_poly.type
_entity_poly.pdbx_seq_one_letter_code
_entity_poly.pdbx_strand_id
1 'polypeptide(L)'
;MAKKKEIELDPVVIQNKARMDEIVEELKAIEVSEAERKAILLERIQKLTEQSEDKGVCAGARKRHLQEELKVLMDTVPKSETKTQYKVALLCGDVILKKAKKDYDKDTNKLLQWALENNLEEFVKTKQTQEFDWATFKATLEIIEDDVIINKETGEVMNMDGLGTKDVPEELVIKC
;
A
#
# COMPACT_ATOMS: atom_id res chain seq x y z
N MET A 1 -12.16 13.71 62.48
CA MET A 1 -13.39 14.03 61.72
C MET A 1 -12.97 14.70 60.43
N ALA A 2 -12.93 13.96 59.32
CA ALA A 2 -12.51 14.51 58.03
C ALA A 2 -13.68 15.32 57.43
N LYS A 3 -13.47 16.62 57.25
CA LYS A 3 -14.43 17.52 56.60
C LYS A 3 -14.70 17.00 55.18
N LYS A 4 -15.94 16.59 54.90
CA LYS A 4 -16.43 16.40 53.53
C LYS A 4 -16.23 17.73 52.81
N LYS A 5 -15.35 17.78 51.81
CA LYS A 5 -15.36 18.85 50.82
C LYS A 5 -16.66 18.69 50.05
N GLU A 6 -17.60 19.62 50.24
CA GLU A 6 -18.70 19.79 49.30
C GLU A 6 -18.10 20.17 47.96
N ILE A 7 -18.34 19.32 46.96
CA ILE A 7 -17.96 19.59 45.58
C ILE A 7 -19.09 20.47 45.05
N GLU A 8 -18.88 21.79 45.03
CA GLU A 8 -19.76 22.68 44.27
C GLU A 8 -19.60 22.33 42.80
N LEU A 9 -20.62 21.67 42.25
CA LEU A 9 -20.69 21.33 40.84
C LEU A 9 -21.25 22.55 40.11
N ASP A 10 -20.42 23.21 39.31
CA ASP A 10 -20.85 24.29 38.43
C ASP A 10 -21.87 23.75 37.40
N PRO A 11 -23.14 24.21 37.43
CA PRO A 11 -24.18 23.75 36.53
C PRO A 11 -23.83 23.92 35.04
N VAL A 12 -23.06 24.96 34.69
CA VAL A 12 -22.65 25.24 33.30
C VAL A 12 -21.64 24.20 32.82
N VAL A 13 -20.71 23.81 33.68
CA VAL A 13 -19.73 22.75 33.36
C VAL A 13 -20.43 21.40 33.15
N ILE A 14 -21.44 21.09 33.97
CA ILE A 14 -22.23 19.86 33.80
C ILE A 14 -23.01 19.90 32.48
N GLN A 15 -23.67 21.01 32.17
CA GLN A 15 -24.44 21.15 30.93
C GLN A 15 -23.55 21.01 29.69
N ASN A 16 -22.35 21.62 29.70
CA ASN A 16 -21.40 21.48 28.61
C ASN A 16 -20.89 20.03 28.47
N LYS A 17 -20.63 19.34 29.59
CA LYS A 17 -20.25 17.92 29.55
C LYS A 17 -21.36 17.02 29.03
N ALA A 18 -22.61 17.26 29.41
CA ALA A 18 -23.75 16.53 28.86
C ALA A 18 -23.86 16.73 27.34
N ARG A 19 -23.69 17.97 26.86
CA ARG A 19 -23.64 18.24 25.43
C ARG A 19 -22.46 17.57 24.72
N MET A 20 -21.28 17.51 25.36
CA MET A 20 -20.13 16.78 24.80
C MET A 20 -20.43 15.29 24.67
N ASP A 21 -21.15 14.70 25.63
CA ASP A 21 -21.56 13.29 25.61
C ASP A 21 -22.49 13.00 24.42
N GLU A 22 -23.52 13.85 24.21
CA GLU A 22 -24.42 13.79 23.06
C GLU A 22 -23.66 13.88 21.72
N ILE A 23 -22.71 14.82 21.60
CA ILE A 23 -21.90 15.00 20.39
C ILE A 23 -21.02 13.76 20.12
N VAL A 24 -20.42 13.18 21.16
CA VAL A 24 -19.62 11.95 21.01
C VAL A 24 -20.49 10.77 20.58
N GLU A 25 -21.71 10.67 21.09
CA GLU A 25 -22.68 9.65 20.65
C GLU A 25 -23.05 9.81 19.17
N GLU A 26 -23.32 11.04 18.72
CA GLU A 26 -23.58 11.33 17.30
C GLU A 26 -22.39 10.96 16.40
N LEU A 27 -21.16 11.29 16.81
CA LEU A 27 -19.95 10.94 16.07
C LEU A 27 -19.77 9.42 15.95
N LYS A 28 -20.01 8.67 17.03
CA LYS A 28 -19.99 7.20 16.99
C LYS A 28 -21.05 6.65 16.04
N ALA A 29 -22.25 7.21 16.03
CA ALA A 29 -23.29 6.79 15.09
C ALA A 29 -22.89 7.04 13.63
N ILE A 30 -22.21 8.15 13.34
CA ILE A 30 -21.67 8.44 12.01
C ILE A 30 -20.58 7.43 11.63
N GLU A 31 -19.65 7.11 12.53
CA GLU A 31 -18.58 6.13 12.30
C GLU A 31 -19.15 4.74 11.99
N VAL A 32 -20.16 4.29 12.73
CA VAL A 32 -20.86 3.02 12.47
C VAL A 32 -21.50 3.05 11.08
N SER A 33 -22.19 4.14 10.74
CA SER A 33 -22.81 4.30 9.42
C SER A 33 -21.78 4.30 8.28
N GLU A 34 -20.60 4.89 8.49
CA GLU A 34 -19.49 4.81 7.53
C GLU A 34 -18.94 3.39 7.39
N ALA A 35 -18.77 2.67 8.50
CA ALA A 35 -18.31 1.29 8.49
C ALA A 35 -19.29 0.39 7.73
N GLU A 36 -20.60 0.56 7.95
CA GLU A 36 -21.65 -0.14 7.19
C GLU A 36 -21.58 0.18 5.69
N ARG A 37 -21.46 1.47 5.32
CA ARG A 37 -21.30 1.88 3.91
C ARG A 37 -20.06 1.24 3.27
N LYS A 38 -18.94 1.21 3.98
CA LYS A 38 -17.69 0.57 3.52
C LYS A 38 -17.87 -0.94 3.34
N ALA A 39 -18.53 -1.61 4.28
CA ALA A 39 -18.81 -3.05 4.18
C ALA A 39 -19.72 -3.37 2.96
N ILE A 40 -20.78 -2.60 2.75
CA ILE A 40 -21.66 -2.74 1.58
C ILE A 40 -20.89 -2.54 0.27
N LEU A 41 -19.99 -1.54 0.23
CA LEU A 41 -19.16 -1.27 -0.93
C LEU A 41 -18.22 -2.45 -1.23
N LEU A 42 -17.56 -3.01 -0.22
CA LEU A 42 -16.66 -4.16 -0.37
C LEU A 42 -17.39 -5.38 -0.94
N GLU A 43 -18.56 -5.70 -0.39
CA GLU A 43 -19.41 -6.79 -0.90
C GLU A 43 -19.80 -6.55 -2.38
N ARG A 44 -20.10 -5.30 -2.74
CA ARG A 44 -20.43 -4.95 -4.13
C ARG A 44 -19.24 -5.10 -5.07
N ILE A 45 -18.05 -4.69 -4.63
CA ILE A 45 -16.79 -4.86 -5.39
C ILE A 45 -16.53 -6.34 -5.62
N GLN A 46 -16.66 -7.17 -4.58
CA GLN A 46 -16.47 -8.61 -4.68
C GLN A 46 -17.40 -9.22 -5.73
N LYS A 47 -18.71 -8.96 -5.63
CA LYS A 47 -19.71 -9.49 -6.57
C LYS A 47 -19.46 -9.05 -8.01
N LEU A 48 -19.06 -7.78 -8.23
CA LEU A 48 -18.75 -7.28 -9.56
C LEU A 48 -17.45 -7.89 -10.12
N THR A 49 -16.48 -8.17 -9.25
CA THR A 49 -15.24 -8.84 -9.62
C THR A 49 -15.51 -10.27 -10.08
N GLU A 50 -16.29 -11.04 -9.31
CA GLU A 50 -16.71 -12.41 -9.68
C GLU A 50 -17.45 -12.42 -11.03
N GLN A 51 -18.42 -11.52 -11.23
CA GLN A 51 -19.14 -11.40 -12.51
C GLN A 51 -18.23 -11.04 -13.69
N SER A 52 -17.20 -10.24 -13.45
CA SER A 52 -16.20 -9.89 -14.46
C SER A 52 -15.32 -11.10 -14.79
N GLU A 53 -14.89 -11.84 -13.79
CA GLU A 53 -14.11 -13.07 -13.94
C GLU A 53 -14.90 -14.12 -14.72
N ASP A 54 -16.18 -14.36 -14.42
CA ASP A 54 -17.05 -15.29 -15.15
C ASP A 54 -17.14 -14.93 -16.66
N LYS A 55 -17.36 -13.65 -16.97
CA LYS A 55 -17.34 -13.17 -18.36
C LYS A 55 -15.95 -13.34 -18.97
N GLY A 56 -14.91 -13.10 -18.19
CA GLY A 56 -13.51 -13.32 -18.54
C GLY A 56 -13.18 -14.78 -18.85
N VAL A 57 -13.78 -15.74 -18.16
CA VAL A 57 -13.63 -17.18 -18.42
C VAL A 57 -14.19 -17.52 -19.80
N CYS A 58 -15.39 -17.06 -20.13
CA CYS A 58 -15.99 -17.27 -21.46
C CYS A 58 -15.16 -16.62 -22.58
N ALA A 59 -14.73 -15.38 -22.39
CA ALA A 59 -13.86 -14.69 -23.34
C ALA A 59 -12.48 -15.39 -23.47
N GLY A 60 -11.94 -15.86 -22.36
CA GLY A 60 -10.70 -16.63 -22.30
C GLY A 60 -10.80 -17.97 -23.03
N ALA A 61 -11.92 -18.68 -22.89
CA ALA A 61 -12.18 -19.92 -23.62
C ALA A 61 -12.24 -19.69 -25.12
N ARG A 62 -12.97 -18.66 -25.59
CA ARG A 62 -13.01 -18.29 -27.00
C ARG A 62 -11.63 -17.90 -27.53
N LYS A 63 -10.87 -17.11 -26.76
CA LYS A 63 -9.49 -16.71 -27.12
C LYS A 63 -8.57 -17.92 -27.25
N ARG A 64 -8.62 -18.88 -26.30
CA ARG A 64 -7.83 -20.13 -26.36
C ARG A 64 -8.19 -20.96 -27.59
N HIS A 65 -9.47 -21.10 -27.90
CA HIS A 65 -9.92 -21.82 -29.09
C HIS A 65 -9.37 -21.20 -30.38
N LEU A 66 -9.50 -19.88 -30.54
CA LEU A 66 -8.94 -19.17 -31.71
C LEU A 66 -7.41 -19.25 -31.78
N GLN A 67 -6.72 -19.22 -30.63
CA GLN A 67 -5.27 -19.40 -30.58
C GLN A 67 -4.85 -20.81 -31.03
N GLU A 68 -5.62 -21.84 -30.67
CA GLU A 68 -5.33 -23.21 -31.11
C GLU A 68 -5.62 -23.39 -32.60
N GLU A 69 -6.72 -22.82 -33.09
CA GLU A 69 -7.03 -22.79 -34.54
C GLU A 69 -5.92 -22.10 -35.33
N LEU A 70 -5.39 -20.98 -34.84
CA LEU A 70 -4.23 -20.31 -35.46
C LEU A 70 -2.98 -21.18 -35.51
N LYS A 71 -2.71 -22.01 -34.49
CA LYS A 71 -1.56 -22.93 -34.52
C LYS A 71 -1.73 -23.97 -35.62
N VAL A 72 -2.92 -24.58 -35.71
CA VAL A 72 -3.24 -25.57 -36.75
C VAL A 72 -3.08 -24.96 -38.14
N LEU A 73 -3.62 -23.76 -38.36
CA LEU A 73 -3.49 -23.06 -39.63
C LEU A 73 -2.03 -22.70 -39.96
N MET A 74 -1.20 -22.37 -38.96
CA MET A 74 0.21 -22.06 -39.17
C MET A 74 1.01 -23.23 -39.76
N ASP A 75 0.57 -24.47 -39.54
CA ASP A 75 1.20 -25.65 -40.14
C ASP A 75 0.76 -25.90 -41.60
N THR A 76 -0.31 -25.24 -42.05
CA THR A 76 -0.83 -25.38 -43.41
C THR A 76 -0.31 -24.32 -44.39
N VAL A 77 0.29 -23.23 -43.88
CA VAL A 77 0.72 -22.09 -44.70
C VAL A 77 2.26 -21.95 -44.73
N PRO A 78 2.84 -21.37 -45.79
CA PRO A 78 4.26 -21.05 -45.82
C PRO A 78 4.64 -20.10 -44.66
N LYS A 79 5.66 -20.48 -43.89
CA LYS A 79 6.12 -19.75 -42.70
C LYS A 79 7.61 -19.38 -42.80
N SER A 80 7.95 -18.20 -42.30
CA SER A 80 9.34 -17.81 -42.10
C SER A 80 9.85 -18.44 -40.80
N GLU A 81 10.91 -19.25 -40.89
CA GLU A 81 11.49 -19.94 -39.75
C GLU A 81 12.81 -19.30 -39.32
N THR A 82 12.95 -19.06 -38.01
CA THR A 82 14.20 -18.67 -37.39
C THR A 82 14.59 -19.66 -36.29
N LYS A 83 15.76 -19.45 -35.66
CA LYS A 83 16.27 -20.31 -34.58
C LYS A 83 15.28 -20.46 -33.42
N THR A 84 14.48 -19.43 -33.14
CA THR A 84 13.65 -19.37 -31.94
C THR A 84 12.15 -19.34 -32.21
N GLN A 85 11.72 -19.10 -33.46
CA GLN A 85 10.30 -18.91 -33.77
C GLN A 85 9.94 -19.21 -35.24
N TYR A 86 8.65 -19.46 -35.47
CA TYR A 86 7.98 -19.40 -36.77
C TYR A 86 7.19 -18.09 -36.86
N LYS A 87 7.15 -17.47 -38.04
CA LYS A 87 6.44 -16.22 -38.30
C LYS A 87 5.64 -16.29 -39.61
N VAL A 88 4.40 -15.82 -39.57
CA VAL A 88 3.53 -15.61 -40.75
C VAL A 88 3.02 -14.16 -40.70
N ALA A 89 3.29 -13.38 -41.75
CA ALA A 89 2.82 -12.00 -41.86
C ALA A 89 1.45 -11.95 -42.53
N LEU A 90 0.46 -11.32 -41.88
CA LEU A 90 -0.89 -11.12 -42.40
C LEU A 90 -1.19 -9.62 -42.50
N LEU A 91 -2.23 -9.25 -43.26
CA LEU A 91 -2.67 -7.86 -43.35
C LEU A 91 -3.05 -7.25 -41.99
N CYS A 92 -3.59 -8.08 -41.09
CA CYS A 92 -4.03 -7.65 -39.76
C CYS A 92 -2.97 -7.83 -38.66
N GLY A 93 -1.73 -8.16 -39.03
CA GLY A 93 -0.61 -8.34 -38.09
C GLY A 93 0.15 -9.65 -38.29
N ASP A 94 1.19 -9.84 -37.49
CA ASP A 94 2.06 -11.00 -37.55
C ASP A 94 1.64 -12.10 -36.56
N VAL A 95 1.54 -13.34 -37.02
CA VAL A 95 1.37 -14.52 -36.15
C VAL A 95 2.75 -15.14 -35.89
N ILE A 96 3.14 -15.22 -34.62
CA ILE A 96 4.44 -15.73 -34.18
C ILE A 96 4.26 -16.91 -33.24
N LEU A 97 4.83 -18.06 -33.59
CA LEU A 97 4.89 -19.25 -32.75
C LEU A 97 6.34 -19.47 -32.29
N LYS A 98 6.61 -19.26 -31.01
CA LYS A 98 7.94 -19.51 -30.43
C LYS A 98 8.16 -21.02 -30.27
N LYS A 99 9.35 -21.47 -30.62
CA LYS A 99 9.75 -22.87 -30.44
C LYS A 99 9.89 -23.18 -28.95
N ALA A 100 9.53 -24.41 -28.58
CA ALA A 100 9.73 -24.88 -27.22
C ALA A 100 11.23 -24.84 -26.88
N LYS A 101 11.56 -24.22 -25.74
CA LYS A 101 12.89 -24.23 -25.14
C LYS A 101 12.77 -24.72 -23.71
N LYS A 102 13.77 -25.43 -23.22
CA LYS A 102 13.89 -25.69 -21.78
C LYS A 102 14.30 -24.37 -21.11
N ASP A 103 13.59 -24.00 -20.07
CA ASP A 103 13.91 -22.85 -19.22
C ASP A 103 14.03 -23.34 -17.77
N TYR A 104 14.64 -22.54 -16.91
CA TYR A 104 14.84 -22.92 -15.51
C TYR A 104 13.59 -22.61 -14.68
N ASP A 105 13.10 -23.59 -13.94
CA ASP A 105 12.14 -23.37 -12.87
C ASP A 105 12.91 -22.91 -11.63
N LYS A 106 12.66 -21.69 -11.16
CA LYS A 106 13.46 -21.05 -10.11
C LYS A 106 12.58 -20.58 -8.96
N ASP A 107 12.93 -21.02 -7.75
CA ASP A 107 12.41 -20.47 -6.51
C ASP A 107 13.38 -19.38 -6.03
N THR A 108 12.99 -18.12 -6.23
CA THR A 108 13.84 -16.97 -5.92
C THR A 108 14.19 -16.90 -4.43
N ASN A 109 13.31 -17.39 -3.53
CA ASN A 109 13.57 -17.36 -2.09
C ASN A 109 14.62 -18.40 -1.68
N LYS A 110 14.50 -19.63 -2.22
CA LYS A 110 15.51 -20.67 -1.98
C LYS A 110 16.86 -20.33 -2.61
N LEU A 111 16.86 -19.74 -3.80
CA LEU A 111 18.09 -19.27 -4.44
C LEU A 111 18.74 -18.12 -3.67
N LEU A 112 17.94 -17.22 -3.07
CA LEU A 112 18.45 -16.17 -2.20
C LEU A 112 19.09 -16.75 -0.93
N GLN A 113 18.43 -17.70 -0.26
CA GLN A 113 18.99 -18.39 0.90
C GLN A 113 20.29 -19.11 0.56
N TRP A 114 20.31 -19.89 -0.53
CA TRP A 114 21.51 -20.57 -1.01
C TRP A 114 22.63 -19.58 -1.33
N ALA A 115 22.33 -18.45 -1.98
CA ALA A 115 23.33 -17.44 -2.30
C ALA A 115 23.91 -16.79 -1.03
N LEU A 116 23.10 -16.55 0.01
CA LEU A 116 23.56 -16.04 1.30
C LEU A 116 24.41 -17.07 2.06
N GLU A 117 23.99 -18.33 2.11
CA GLU A 117 24.73 -19.43 2.77
C GLU A 117 26.11 -19.68 2.13
N ASN A 118 26.22 -19.46 0.82
CA ASN A 118 27.45 -19.66 0.06
C ASN A 118 28.27 -18.36 -0.14
N ASN A 119 27.87 -17.26 0.52
CA ASN A 119 28.51 -15.94 0.40
C ASN A 119 28.66 -15.45 -1.06
N LEU A 120 27.69 -15.76 -1.92
CA LEU A 120 27.65 -15.35 -3.33
C LEU A 120 26.93 -14.02 -3.48
N GLU A 121 27.54 -12.95 -2.96
CA GLU A 121 26.98 -11.59 -2.95
C GLU A 121 26.66 -11.04 -4.35
N GLU A 122 27.33 -11.54 -5.39
CA GLU A 122 27.08 -11.18 -6.80
C GLU A 122 25.68 -11.53 -7.31
N PHE A 123 25.01 -12.52 -6.68
CA PHE A 123 23.63 -12.91 -7.00
C PHE A 123 22.59 -12.32 -6.04
N VAL A 124 23.04 -11.61 -5.00
CA VAL A 124 22.18 -10.96 -4.00
C VAL A 124 22.07 -9.48 -4.32
N LYS A 125 20.90 -9.06 -4.80
CA LYS A 125 20.61 -7.63 -4.98
C LYS A 125 20.26 -7.00 -3.64
N THR A 126 21.25 -6.40 -2.99
CA THR A 126 21.04 -5.58 -1.80
C THR A 126 20.59 -4.19 -2.22
N LYS A 127 19.34 -3.82 -1.90
CA LYS A 127 18.90 -2.42 -1.91
C LYS A 127 19.24 -1.83 -0.55
N GLN A 128 20.40 -1.17 -0.42
CA GLN A 128 20.64 -0.31 0.74
C GLN A 128 19.83 0.97 0.55
N THR A 129 18.65 1.03 1.15
CA THR A 129 17.94 2.31 1.30
C THR A 129 18.57 3.01 2.50
N GLN A 130 19.39 4.02 2.27
CA GLN A 130 19.81 4.93 3.34
C GLN A 130 18.64 5.88 3.60
N GLU A 131 17.87 5.61 4.65
CA GLU A 131 16.79 6.47 5.10
C GLU A 131 17.29 7.31 6.28
N PHE A 132 17.00 8.61 6.26
CA PHE A 132 17.30 9.48 7.39
C PHE A 132 16.35 9.13 8.54
N ASP A 133 16.89 8.66 9.67
CA ASP A 133 16.10 8.31 10.84
C ASP A 133 15.62 9.57 11.57
N TRP A 134 14.55 10.13 11.02
CA TRP A 134 13.86 11.30 11.57
C TRP A 134 13.31 11.04 12.97
N ALA A 135 12.90 9.82 13.30
CA ALA A 135 12.29 9.52 14.60
C ALA A 135 13.31 9.68 15.72
N THR A 136 14.50 9.10 15.54
CA THR A 136 15.61 9.21 16.51
C THR A 136 16.14 10.64 16.56
N PHE A 137 16.34 11.28 15.39
CA PHE A 137 16.81 12.65 15.31
C PHE A 137 15.83 13.66 15.92
N LYS A 138 14.52 13.54 15.67
CA LYS A 138 13.50 14.42 16.27
C LYS A 138 13.45 14.30 17.80
N ALA A 139 13.73 13.12 18.36
CA ALA A 139 13.71 12.93 19.81
C ALA A 139 14.75 13.82 20.53
N THR A 140 15.90 14.06 19.88
CA THR A 140 16.98 14.92 20.40
C THR A 140 16.71 16.41 20.20
N LEU A 141 15.66 16.80 19.47
CA LEU A 141 15.34 18.21 19.20
C LEU A 141 14.32 18.78 20.20
N GLU A 142 14.46 20.06 20.48
CA GLU A 142 13.51 20.90 21.23
C GLU A 142 13.30 22.22 20.51
N ILE A 143 12.06 22.72 20.51
CA ILE A 143 11.73 24.05 19.98
C ILE A 143 11.61 24.98 21.18
N ILE A 144 12.45 26.02 21.21
CA ILE A 144 12.41 27.11 22.20
C ILE A 144 11.60 28.28 21.63
N GLU A 145 11.32 29.28 22.46
CA GLU A 145 10.79 30.59 22.06
C GLU A 145 11.47 31.12 20.77
N ASP A 146 10.68 31.82 19.95
CA ASP A 146 11.06 32.37 18.64
C ASP A 146 11.40 31.32 17.54
N ASP A 147 10.75 30.14 17.57
CA ASP A 147 10.91 29.08 16.56
C ASP A 147 12.33 28.51 16.44
N VAL A 148 13.16 28.71 17.46
CA VAL A 148 14.54 28.24 17.48
C VAL A 148 14.59 26.77 17.87
N ILE A 149 15.15 25.93 16.99
CA ILE A 149 15.34 24.50 17.24
C ILE A 149 16.72 24.29 17.88
N ILE A 150 16.77 23.62 19.02
CA ILE A 150 18.01 23.23 19.70
C ILE A 150 18.12 21.71 19.83
N ASN A 151 19.34 21.21 19.98
CA ASN A 151 19.57 19.83 20.43
C ASN A 151 19.59 19.79 21.97
N LYS A 152 18.75 18.93 22.56
CA LYS A 152 18.63 18.72 24.01
C LYS A 152 19.91 18.24 24.68
N GLU A 153 20.73 17.49 23.94
CA GLU A 153 21.93 16.87 24.47
C GLU A 153 23.14 17.81 24.45
N THR A 154 23.26 18.63 23.41
CA THR A 154 24.42 19.52 23.23
C THR A 154 24.13 20.98 23.55
N GLY A 155 22.84 21.39 23.59
CA GLY A 155 22.44 22.79 23.73
C GLY A 155 22.75 23.65 22.51
N GLU A 156 23.14 23.03 21.39
CA GLU A 156 23.48 23.74 20.16
C GLU A 156 22.23 24.10 19.36
N VAL A 157 22.24 25.28 18.75
CA VAL A 157 21.18 25.75 17.85
C VAL A 157 21.30 25.02 16.51
N MET A 158 20.24 24.32 16.14
CA MET A 158 20.15 23.51 14.92
C MET A 158 19.61 24.37 13.78
N ASN A 159 20.49 25.17 13.16
CA ASN A 159 20.16 25.95 11.96
C ASN A 159 20.71 25.26 10.71
N MET A 160 19.94 24.35 10.14
CA MET A 160 20.31 23.56 8.95
C MET A 160 19.25 23.70 7.87
N ASP A 161 19.68 23.73 6.61
CA ASP A 161 18.77 23.71 5.47
C ASP A 161 17.95 22.40 5.46
N GLY A 162 16.62 22.51 5.40
CA GLY A 162 15.69 21.37 5.48
C GLY A 162 15.07 21.11 6.86
N LEU A 163 15.41 21.88 7.89
CA LEU A 163 14.80 21.81 9.23
C LEU A 163 14.11 23.13 9.58
N GLY A 164 12.80 23.09 9.84
CA GLY A 164 12.02 24.27 10.22
C GLY A 164 10.80 23.89 11.06
N THR A 165 10.22 24.88 11.73
CA THR A 165 8.99 24.71 12.49
C THR A 165 7.77 24.88 11.58
N LYS A 166 6.67 24.23 11.94
CA LYS A 166 5.36 24.45 11.30
C LYS A 166 4.31 24.46 12.39
N ASP A 167 3.34 25.36 12.26
CA ASP A 167 2.18 25.35 13.11
C ASP A 167 1.33 24.12 12.77
N VAL A 168 1.20 23.23 13.75
CA VAL A 168 0.25 22.13 13.68
C VAL A 168 -1.00 22.59 14.43
N PRO A 169 -2.16 22.69 13.75
CA PRO A 169 -3.38 23.10 14.42
C PRO A 169 -3.76 22.07 15.49
N GLU A 170 -4.47 22.54 16.51
CA GLU A 170 -5.03 21.66 17.54
C GLU A 170 -5.93 20.60 16.90
N GLU A 171 -5.69 19.34 17.24
CA GLU A 171 -6.46 18.20 16.77
C GLU A 171 -7.35 17.67 17.89
N LEU A 172 -8.66 17.58 17.63
CA LEU A 172 -9.59 16.92 18.54
C LEU A 172 -9.49 15.41 18.34
N VAL A 173 -8.97 14.72 19.34
CA VAL A 173 -8.86 13.25 19.34
C VAL A 173 -9.91 12.64 20.26
N ILE A 174 -10.83 11.87 19.69
CA ILE A 174 -11.82 11.09 20.43
C ILE A 174 -11.31 9.65 20.50
N LYS A 175 -11.06 9.15 21.72
CA LYS A 175 -10.69 7.76 21.96
C LYS A 175 -11.94 6.97 22.31
N CYS A 176 -12.49 6.28 21.32
CA CYS A 176 -13.63 5.37 21.48
C CYS A 176 -13.19 3.99 21.98
#